data_AF-A0A8J6WFE1-F1
#
_entry.id   AF-A0A8J6WFE1-F1
#
_cell.length_a   1.000
_cell.length_b   1.000
_cell.length_c   1.000
_cell.angle_alpha   90.00
_cell.angle_beta   90.00
_cell.angle_gamma   90.00
#
_symmetry.space_group_name_H-M   'P 1'
#
loop_
_entity.id
_entity.type
_entity.pdbx_description
1 polymer ?
#
loop_
_entity_poly.entity_id
_entity_poly.type
_entity_poly.pdbx_seq_one_letter_code
_entity_poly.pdbx_strand_id
1 'polypeptide(L)'
;MLHSKLLQKKPPLLLPLGAALLFIGGGALTFWATSRHGQLAKTLPAGASAIPADALAVVALSSDEAQWRRLRQFGTEATQAQFDQQLVQWRDRLLAEQDLDFARDIQPWVGPEISLAVLPVETSPSDLPPSLPAPELALASNLLVVIPIADANRAQNDLGERLGKAESVEDAPYRGVTLQQLNSEAETPLYAAVLDAETAVLSPQLPLLKRAIDTYRGGESLVTRPGVGKAFEQLTETRPLARFYVDVPALSQTIAAAADPPIAPERLRAFQTPRGLVGAIALQSRGVGLQGISWLEPGPQALATGNKADQMPQRLPTGTLVAVSGGDFQQFWEDFEAGEQLSALLPVRASDLSLGLQTATGLSLQENLLPWMAGEFALGVLNPPPPAGDGSAPPLPNPALVLMVKTNDREAATATFEQLDAVMESRYRFAIETTELGGVPVTRWTSPFDSLVMAHGWLDGDITFFTVGQGIAEQVAPIPNRSLGENDLFQTTTGNAPRPNNGHFFINLETLTGVENNLLLPPLPQDGLLSSEAIEAIGVTATVLSDRQVRYDITAALKRGDRPGPLPSGAEPQATPTPEGSPEAAPDTAPSTPQ
;
A
#
# COMPACT_ATOMS: atom_id res chain seq x y z
N MET A 1 -75.10 43.70 -31.90
CA MET A 1 -75.03 42.53 -30.99
C MET A 1 -74.20 41.44 -31.67
N LEU A 2 -73.47 40.69 -30.86
CA LEU A 2 -72.26 39.92 -31.22
C LEU A 2 -72.42 38.96 -32.40
N HIS A 3 -71.38 38.93 -33.25
CA HIS A 3 -71.07 37.85 -34.17
C HIS A 3 -70.35 36.72 -33.45
N SER A 4 -70.85 35.50 -33.55
CA SER A 4 -70.04 34.29 -33.72
C SER A 4 -70.94 33.12 -34.08
N LYS A 5 -70.54 32.31 -35.08
CA LYS A 5 -70.70 30.85 -35.18
C LYS A 5 -70.03 30.40 -36.49
N LEU A 6 -68.87 29.75 -36.37
CA LEU A 6 -68.67 28.30 -36.37
C LEU A 6 -68.59 27.71 -37.80
N LEU A 7 -67.35 27.51 -38.27
CA LEU A 7 -67.04 26.47 -39.26
C LEU A 7 -66.44 25.26 -38.55
N GLN A 8 -67.04 24.10 -38.78
CA GLN A 8 -66.52 22.78 -38.42
C GLN A 8 -65.29 22.43 -39.28
N LYS A 9 -64.25 21.84 -38.65
CA LYS A 9 -63.25 21.00 -39.30
C LYS A 9 -62.98 19.75 -38.45
N LYS A 10 -62.87 18.61 -39.14
CA LYS A 10 -62.61 17.25 -38.64
C LYS A 10 -61.24 17.13 -37.95
N PRO A 11 -61.04 16.15 -37.04
CA PRO A 11 -59.77 15.97 -36.34
C PRO A 11 -58.78 15.15 -37.19
N PRO A 12 -57.47 15.49 -37.20
CA PRO A 12 -56.45 14.61 -37.72
C PRO A 12 -55.82 13.76 -36.61
N LEU A 13 -55.65 12.49 -36.96
CA LEU A 13 -55.04 11.39 -36.25
C LEU A 13 -53.50 11.55 -36.27
N LEU A 14 -52.84 11.90 -35.15
CA LEU A 14 -51.39 11.75 -34.95
C LEU A 14 -51.02 11.75 -33.44
N LEU A 15 -51.11 10.58 -32.81
CA LEU A 15 -50.46 10.22 -31.54
C LEU A 15 -50.43 8.68 -31.55
N PRO A 16 -49.31 8.04 -31.93
CA PRO A 16 -48.36 7.61 -30.90
C PRO A 16 -46.92 7.42 -31.45
N LEU A 17 -46.12 8.47 -31.49
CA LEU A 17 -44.67 8.36 -31.77
C LEU A 17 -43.78 9.13 -30.77
N GLY A 18 -44.37 9.94 -29.89
CA GLY A 18 -43.64 10.69 -28.86
C GLY A 18 -43.36 9.93 -27.55
N ALA A 19 -44.07 8.83 -27.27
CA ALA A 19 -43.92 8.10 -26.00
C ALA A 19 -42.81 7.04 -26.02
N ALA A 20 -42.45 6.49 -27.19
CA ALA A 20 -41.43 5.43 -27.28
C ALA A 20 -39.99 5.97 -27.18
N LEU A 21 -39.74 7.21 -27.61
CA LEU A 21 -38.39 7.82 -27.56
C LEU A 21 -38.03 8.35 -26.15
N LEU A 22 -39.01 8.71 -25.32
CA LEU A 22 -38.76 9.09 -23.92
C LEU A 22 -38.51 7.88 -23.01
N PHE A 23 -39.06 6.71 -23.32
CA PHE A 23 -38.78 5.48 -22.56
C PHE A 23 -37.43 4.85 -22.90
N ILE A 24 -36.93 5.01 -24.13
CA ILE A 24 -35.60 4.48 -24.53
C ILE A 24 -34.47 5.45 -24.10
N GLY A 25 -34.69 6.77 -24.16
CA GLY A 25 -33.72 7.76 -23.66
C GLY A 25 -33.71 7.91 -22.13
N GLY A 26 -34.88 7.92 -21.50
CA GLY A 26 -35.02 7.96 -20.05
C GLY A 26 -34.53 6.68 -19.39
N GLY A 27 -34.91 5.51 -19.94
CA GLY A 27 -34.49 4.20 -19.46
C GLY A 27 -32.97 3.99 -19.55
N ALA A 28 -32.31 4.45 -20.62
CA ALA A 28 -30.86 4.35 -20.76
C ALA A 28 -30.12 5.30 -19.80
N LEU A 29 -30.61 6.53 -19.58
CA LEU A 29 -30.01 7.46 -18.62
C LEU A 29 -30.28 7.05 -17.17
N THR A 30 -31.47 6.55 -16.84
CA THR A 30 -31.76 6.00 -15.51
C THR A 30 -31.03 4.69 -15.30
N PHE A 31 -30.95 3.78 -16.27
CA PHE A 31 -30.17 2.54 -16.15
C PHE A 31 -28.68 2.85 -16.06
N TRP A 32 -28.15 3.82 -16.80
CA TRP A 32 -26.75 4.26 -16.71
C TRP A 32 -26.48 4.94 -15.36
N ALA A 33 -27.38 5.78 -14.88
CA ALA A 33 -27.29 6.39 -13.56
C ALA A 33 -27.43 5.35 -12.44
N THR A 34 -28.41 4.44 -12.46
CA THR A 34 -28.59 3.40 -11.44
C THR A 34 -27.52 2.31 -11.50
N SER A 35 -26.98 2.00 -12.68
CA SER A 35 -25.84 1.08 -12.83
C SER A 35 -24.55 1.71 -12.30
N ARG A 36 -24.34 3.01 -12.53
CA ARG A 36 -23.24 3.75 -11.89
C ARG A 36 -23.43 3.88 -10.39
N HIS A 37 -24.63 4.23 -9.90
CA HIS A 37 -24.91 4.28 -8.45
C HIS A 37 -24.74 2.90 -7.81
N GLY A 38 -25.15 1.82 -8.48
CA GLY A 38 -24.96 0.45 -8.00
C GLY A 38 -23.53 -0.08 -8.09
N GLN A 39 -22.66 0.51 -8.92
CA GLN A 39 -21.22 0.23 -8.95
C GLN A 39 -20.45 1.11 -7.96
N LEU A 40 -20.75 2.41 -7.87
CA LEU A 40 -20.24 3.34 -6.84
C LEU A 40 -20.58 2.86 -5.43
N ALA A 41 -21.81 2.41 -5.20
CA ALA A 41 -22.23 1.86 -3.91
C ALA A 41 -21.50 0.55 -3.55
N LYS A 42 -20.86 -0.12 -4.52
CA LYS A 42 -20.06 -1.33 -4.28
C LYS A 42 -18.58 -1.05 -4.05
N THR A 43 -18.06 0.10 -4.49
CA THR A 43 -16.64 0.45 -4.37
C THR A 43 -16.36 1.47 -3.29
N LEU A 44 -17.33 2.31 -2.90
CA LEU A 44 -17.23 3.19 -1.75
C LEU A 44 -17.38 2.40 -0.43
N PRO A 45 -16.70 2.82 0.65
CA PRO A 45 -16.96 2.31 1.99
C PRO A 45 -18.43 2.47 2.37
N ALA A 46 -19.02 1.44 2.96
CA ALA A 46 -20.37 1.52 3.50
C ALA A 46 -20.44 2.56 4.63
N GLY A 47 -21.50 3.38 4.63
CA GLY A 47 -21.65 4.48 5.60
C GLY A 47 -20.76 5.70 5.33
N ALA A 48 -20.06 5.79 4.19
CA ALA A 48 -19.18 6.92 3.88
C ALA A 48 -19.88 8.29 3.82
N SER A 49 -21.21 8.33 3.73
CA SER A 49 -22.01 9.56 3.84
C SER A 49 -22.02 10.16 5.24
N ALA A 50 -21.70 9.38 6.28
CA ALA A 50 -21.57 9.85 7.66
C ALA A 50 -20.13 10.30 8.01
N ILE A 51 -19.16 10.08 7.11
CA ILE A 51 -17.76 10.44 7.34
C ILE A 51 -17.53 11.88 6.85
N PRO A 52 -17.08 12.80 7.72
CA PRO A 52 -16.73 14.18 7.32
C PRO A 52 -15.73 14.26 6.16
N ALA A 53 -15.90 15.27 5.28
CA ALA A 53 -15.07 15.43 4.08
C ALA A 53 -13.58 15.74 4.35
N ASP A 54 -13.27 16.26 5.53
CA ASP A 54 -11.92 16.60 5.99
C ASP A 54 -11.21 15.45 6.72
N ALA A 55 -11.76 14.23 6.65
CA ALA A 55 -11.09 13.05 7.18
C ALA A 55 -9.67 12.91 6.61
N LEU A 56 -8.70 12.68 7.51
CA LEU A 56 -7.29 12.49 7.18
C LEU A 56 -7.06 11.12 6.55
N ALA A 57 -7.71 10.10 7.10
CA ALA A 57 -7.66 8.74 6.61
C ALA A 57 -8.97 8.01 6.92
N VAL A 58 -9.32 7.04 6.07
CA VAL A 58 -10.42 6.09 6.30
C VAL A 58 -9.92 4.71 5.95
N VAL A 59 -10.21 3.72 6.80
CA VAL A 59 -9.99 2.31 6.52
C VAL A 59 -11.29 1.56 6.80
N ALA A 60 -11.88 0.96 5.77
CA ALA A 60 -13.02 0.08 5.88
C ALA A 60 -12.55 -1.36 5.88
N LEU A 61 -12.75 -2.07 7.00
CA LEU A 61 -12.34 -3.45 7.19
C LEU A 61 -13.53 -4.38 6.97
N SER A 62 -13.31 -5.50 6.30
CA SER A 62 -14.34 -6.51 6.12
C SER A 62 -14.76 -7.14 7.44
N SER A 63 -16.06 -7.38 7.59
CA SER A 63 -16.65 -8.17 8.67
C SER A 63 -16.75 -9.68 8.34
N ASP A 64 -16.36 -10.09 7.12
CA ASP A 64 -16.41 -11.48 6.66
C ASP A 64 -15.31 -12.33 7.33
N GLU A 65 -15.70 -13.17 8.27
CA GLU A 65 -14.81 -14.09 8.99
C GLU A 65 -14.05 -15.03 8.04
N ALA A 66 -14.63 -15.38 6.87
CA ALA A 66 -13.96 -16.24 5.90
C ALA A 66 -12.74 -15.55 5.28
N GLN A 67 -12.78 -14.23 5.09
CA GLN A 67 -11.63 -13.47 4.62
C GLN A 67 -10.53 -13.43 5.69
N TRP A 68 -10.86 -13.13 6.95
CA TRP A 68 -9.89 -13.16 8.05
C TRP A 68 -9.29 -14.55 8.25
N ARG A 69 -10.10 -15.62 8.17
CA ARG A 69 -9.62 -17.00 8.24
C ARG A 69 -8.68 -17.36 7.09
N ARG A 70 -8.91 -16.83 5.89
CA ARG A 70 -8.02 -17.01 4.74
C ARG A 70 -6.73 -16.21 4.88
N LEU A 71 -6.78 -14.99 5.41
CA LEU A 71 -5.61 -14.18 5.70
C LEU A 71 -4.67 -14.92 6.66
N ARG A 72 -5.23 -15.51 7.72
CA ARG A 72 -4.51 -16.30 8.72
C ARG A 72 -3.88 -17.60 8.19
N GLN A 73 -4.15 -18.01 6.95
CA GLN A 73 -3.49 -19.17 6.31
C GLN A 73 -2.15 -18.80 5.67
N PHE A 74 -1.82 -17.51 5.55
CA PHE A 74 -0.54 -17.07 5.04
C PHE A 74 0.51 -16.97 6.15
N GLY A 75 1.78 -17.00 5.76
CA GLY A 75 2.93 -16.97 6.66
C GLY A 75 3.50 -18.34 7.00
N THR A 76 4.47 -18.34 7.91
CA THR A 76 5.00 -19.52 8.62
C THR A 76 4.25 -19.73 9.93
N GLU A 77 4.38 -20.91 10.56
CA GLU A 77 3.76 -21.21 11.87
C GLU A 77 4.07 -20.13 12.93
N ALA A 78 5.31 -19.66 12.99
CA ALA A 78 5.72 -18.60 13.90
C ALA A 78 4.99 -17.27 13.63
N THR A 79 4.96 -16.84 12.37
CA THR A 79 4.32 -15.57 11.98
C THR A 79 2.79 -15.61 12.10
N GLN A 80 2.19 -16.79 11.89
CA GLN A 80 0.76 -17.01 12.11
C GLN A 80 0.42 -16.87 13.60
N ALA A 81 1.21 -17.49 14.49
CA ALA A 81 1.00 -17.39 15.93
C ALA A 81 1.16 -15.93 16.42
N GLN A 82 2.16 -15.21 15.92
CA GLN A 82 2.34 -13.78 16.23
C GLN A 82 1.16 -12.94 15.75
N PHE A 83 0.67 -13.18 14.54
CA PHE A 83 -0.49 -12.46 14.01
C PHE A 83 -1.76 -12.74 14.81
N ASP A 84 -2.01 -13.99 15.19
CA ASP A 84 -3.16 -14.36 16.03
C ASP A 84 -3.11 -13.67 17.40
N GLN A 85 -1.92 -13.57 18.00
CA GLN A 85 -1.73 -12.80 19.24
C GLN A 85 -2.03 -11.32 19.06
N GLN A 86 -1.55 -10.70 17.98
CA GLN A 86 -1.84 -9.28 17.67
C GLN A 86 -3.35 -9.05 17.47
N LEU A 87 -4.02 -9.96 16.78
CA LEU A 87 -5.47 -9.87 16.53
C LEU A 87 -6.28 -9.99 17.82
N VAL A 88 -5.87 -10.88 18.73
CA VAL A 88 -6.48 -11.01 20.07
C VAL A 88 -6.26 -9.74 20.89
N GLN A 89 -5.03 -9.21 20.93
CA GLN A 89 -4.74 -7.98 21.67
C GLN A 89 -5.52 -6.78 21.14
N TRP A 90 -5.64 -6.65 19.83
CA TRP A 90 -6.42 -5.58 19.18
C TRP A 90 -7.91 -5.69 19.50
N ARG A 91 -8.48 -6.91 19.42
CA ARG A 91 -9.87 -7.17 19.79
C ARG A 91 -10.13 -6.82 21.25
N ASP A 92 -9.30 -7.33 22.16
CA ASP A 92 -9.52 -7.19 23.60
C ASP A 92 -9.42 -5.72 24.02
N ARG A 93 -8.47 -4.96 23.47
CA ARG A 93 -8.34 -3.52 23.73
C ARG A 93 -9.54 -2.70 23.26
N LEU A 94 -10.08 -3.00 22.08
CA LEU A 94 -11.18 -2.19 21.51
C LEU A 94 -12.56 -2.55 22.07
N LEU A 95 -12.78 -3.81 22.41
CA LEU A 95 -14.12 -4.32 22.71
C LEU A 95 -14.27 -4.81 24.15
N ALA A 96 -13.26 -5.47 24.71
CA ALA A 96 -13.39 -6.07 26.05
C ALA A 96 -13.43 -5.00 27.17
N GLU A 97 -12.75 -3.86 27.00
CA GLU A 97 -12.87 -2.71 27.91
C GLU A 97 -14.31 -2.17 28.00
N GLN A 98 -15.12 -2.44 26.96
CA GLN A 98 -16.50 -1.97 26.83
C GLN A 98 -17.53 -3.09 27.10
N ASP A 99 -17.09 -4.26 27.59
CA ASP A 99 -17.90 -5.48 27.76
C ASP A 99 -18.61 -5.93 26.45
N LEU A 100 -17.92 -5.73 25.32
CA LEU A 100 -18.38 -6.13 23.98
C LEU A 100 -17.58 -7.32 23.45
N ASP A 101 -18.28 -8.27 22.83
CA ASP A 101 -17.70 -9.35 22.04
C ASP A 101 -18.11 -9.22 20.57
N PHE A 102 -17.15 -9.21 19.65
CA PHE A 102 -17.46 -9.02 18.23
C PHE A 102 -18.39 -10.11 17.68
N ALA A 103 -18.14 -11.38 17.98
CA ALA A 103 -18.86 -12.49 17.39
C ALA A 103 -20.31 -12.58 17.92
N ARG A 104 -20.50 -12.22 19.19
CA ARG A 104 -21.81 -12.26 19.85
C ARG A 104 -22.62 -10.99 19.63
N ASP A 105 -21.99 -9.82 19.78
CA ASP A 105 -22.71 -8.56 19.95
C ASP A 105 -22.72 -7.68 18.69
N ILE A 106 -21.85 -7.94 17.70
CA ILE A 106 -21.70 -7.10 16.48
C ILE A 106 -21.91 -7.91 15.19
N GLN A 107 -21.24 -9.06 15.07
CA GLN A 107 -21.25 -9.93 13.89
C GLN A 107 -22.66 -10.34 13.40
N PRO A 108 -23.67 -10.58 14.25
CA PRO A 108 -24.98 -11.06 13.79
C PRO A 108 -25.79 -10.09 12.93
N TRP A 109 -25.47 -8.79 13.00
CA TRP A 109 -26.23 -7.71 12.35
C TRP A 109 -25.36 -6.72 11.56
N VAL A 110 -24.03 -6.74 11.72
CA VAL A 110 -23.14 -5.83 11.02
C VAL A 110 -23.15 -6.06 9.51
N GLY A 111 -23.06 -4.97 8.76
CA GLY A 111 -22.86 -4.98 7.32
C GLY A 111 -21.50 -5.57 6.91
N PRO A 112 -21.22 -5.63 5.61
CA PRO A 112 -20.04 -6.33 5.08
C PRO A 112 -18.72 -5.69 5.48
N GLU A 113 -18.70 -4.42 5.91
CA GLU A 113 -17.50 -3.68 6.25
C GLU A 113 -17.76 -2.71 7.41
N ILE A 114 -16.76 -2.46 8.24
CA ILE A 114 -16.76 -1.44 9.30
C ILE A 114 -15.72 -0.38 8.93
N SER A 115 -16.10 0.90 8.90
CA SER A 115 -15.21 1.99 8.55
C SER A 115 -14.63 2.68 9.78
N LEU A 116 -13.31 2.84 9.80
CA LEU A 116 -12.54 3.59 10.79
C LEU A 116 -12.04 4.86 10.12
N ALA A 117 -12.54 6.02 10.55
CA ALA A 117 -12.17 7.31 10.00
C ALA A 117 -11.38 8.12 11.04
N VAL A 118 -10.21 8.60 10.65
CA VAL A 118 -9.41 9.49 11.47
C VAL A 118 -9.67 10.93 11.03
N LEU A 119 -10.15 11.74 11.98
CA LEU A 119 -10.53 13.13 11.74
C LEU A 119 -9.48 14.09 12.34
N PRO A 120 -9.29 15.29 11.77
CA PRO A 120 -8.48 16.31 12.41
C PRO A 120 -9.22 16.83 13.65
N VAL A 121 -8.50 16.98 14.76
CA VAL A 121 -9.00 17.61 16.00
C VAL A 121 -7.96 18.58 16.55
N GLU A 122 -8.42 19.68 17.13
CA GLU A 122 -7.63 20.75 17.77
C GLU A 122 -7.09 20.37 19.17
N THR A 123 -6.78 19.10 19.44
CA THR A 123 -6.22 18.70 20.74
C THR A 123 -4.72 18.99 20.80
N SER A 124 -4.30 19.75 21.81
CA SER A 124 -2.89 20.06 22.07
C SER A 124 -2.05 18.77 22.24
N PRO A 125 -0.84 18.67 21.67
CA PRO A 125 0.04 17.49 21.78
C PRO A 125 0.46 17.11 23.20
N SER A 126 0.22 17.97 24.19
CA SER A 126 0.73 17.87 25.56
C SER A 126 0.00 16.86 26.46
N ASP A 127 -1.13 16.30 26.03
CA ASP A 127 -1.97 15.40 26.85
C ASP A 127 -1.83 13.90 26.48
N LEU A 128 -0.81 13.53 25.69
CA LEU A 128 -0.57 12.14 25.26
C LEU A 128 0.37 11.39 26.24
N PRO A 129 0.03 10.17 26.70
CA PRO A 129 0.89 9.39 27.59
C PRO A 129 2.19 8.90 26.90
N PRO A 130 3.34 8.86 27.61
CA PRO A 130 4.67 8.79 27.01
C PRO A 130 5.19 7.40 26.62
N SER A 131 4.37 6.36 26.58
CA SER A 131 4.84 4.98 26.36
C SER A 131 4.06 4.26 25.28
N LEU A 132 4.35 4.61 24.01
CA LEU A 132 4.21 3.86 22.74
C LEU A 132 4.58 4.84 21.59
N PRO A 133 5.02 4.40 20.39
CA PRO A 133 5.30 5.31 19.29
C PRO A 133 4.05 6.13 18.90
N ALA A 134 4.18 7.46 18.93
CA ALA A 134 3.11 8.45 18.89
C ALA A 134 2.08 8.43 17.72
N PRO A 135 2.36 7.90 16.51
CA PRO A 135 1.39 7.98 15.41
C PRO A 135 0.11 7.15 15.64
N GLU A 136 0.22 5.97 16.24
CA GLU A 136 -0.92 5.04 16.35
C GLU A 136 -1.97 5.48 17.37
N LEU A 137 -1.56 6.14 18.45
CA LEU A 137 -2.47 6.64 19.51
C LEU A 137 -3.02 8.04 19.24
N ALA A 138 -2.25 8.94 18.63
CA ALA A 138 -2.74 10.28 18.25
C ALA A 138 -3.84 10.21 17.18
N LEU A 139 -3.83 9.16 16.36
CA LEU A 139 -4.89 8.84 15.40
C LEU A 139 -6.06 8.07 16.07
N ALA A 140 -5.78 7.25 17.09
CA ALA A 140 -6.81 6.47 17.80
C ALA A 140 -7.72 7.33 18.69
N SER A 141 -7.24 8.42 19.28
CA SER A 141 -8.10 9.33 20.04
C SER A 141 -9.12 10.03 19.14
N ASN A 142 -8.75 10.34 17.90
CA ASN A 142 -9.59 11.06 16.92
C ASN A 142 -10.34 10.14 15.95
N LEU A 143 -10.77 8.98 16.46
CA LEU A 143 -11.36 7.92 15.67
C LEU A 143 -12.89 8.02 15.64
N LEU A 144 -13.46 8.06 14.44
CA LEU A 144 -14.88 7.85 14.19
C LEU A 144 -15.05 6.45 13.57
N VAL A 145 -15.83 5.60 14.21
CA VAL A 145 -16.21 4.28 13.69
C VAL A 145 -17.60 4.38 13.08
N VAL A 146 -17.75 3.93 11.84
CA VAL A 146 -19.03 3.82 11.14
C VAL A 146 -19.33 2.34 10.94
N ILE A 147 -20.44 1.89 11.51
CA ILE A 147 -20.89 0.50 11.47
C ILE A 147 -22.18 0.44 10.63
N PRO A 148 -22.13 -0.11 9.41
CA PRO A 148 -23.33 -0.42 8.64
C PRO A 148 -24.14 -1.53 9.31
N ILE A 149 -25.45 -1.45 9.22
CA ILE A 149 -26.41 -2.37 9.80
C ILE A 149 -27.05 -3.18 8.67
N ALA A 150 -26.75 -4.48 8.60
CA ALA A 150 -27.38 -5.40 7.65
C ALA A 150 -28.73 -5.95 8.15
N ASP A 151 -28.91 -6.08 9.46
CA ASP A 151 -30.17 -6.54 10.07
C ASP A 151 -30.58 -5.61 11.22
N ALA A 152 -31.43 -4.64 10.90
CA ALA A 152 -31.91 -3.66 11.87
C ALA A 152 -32.69 -4.27 13.05
N ASN A 153 -33.39 -5.39 12.83
CA ASN A 153 -34.15 -6.03 13.91
C ASN A 153 -33.22 -6.72 14.90
N ARG A 154 -32.20 -7.43 14.40
CA ARG A 154 -31.17 -8.02 15.25
C ARG A 154 -30.34 -6.95 15.95
N ALA A 155 -29.93 -5.90 15.23
CA ALA A 155 -29.24 -4.77 15.84
C ALA A 155 -30.07 -4.18 16.99
N GLN A 156 -31.38 -3.94 16.80
CA GLN A 156 -32.24 -3.44 17.89
C GLN A 156 -32.38 -4.40 19.07
N ASN A 157 -32.40 -5.71 18.83
CA ASN A 157 -32.49 -6.69 19.93
C ASN A 157 -31.16 -6.79 20.69
N ASP A 158 -30.06 -6.98 19.97
CA ASP A 158 -28.72 -7.22 20.53
C ASP A 158 -28.16 -5.94 21.17
N LEU A 159 -28.27 -4.79 20.49
CA LEU A 159 -27.91 -3.49 21.07
C LEU A 159 -28.96 -3.02 22.08
N GLY A 160 -30.26 -3.27 21.88
CA GLY A 160 -31.31 -2.73 22.75
C GLY A 160 -31.19 -3.14 24.22
N GLU A 161 -30.80 -4.39 24.50
CA GLU A 161 -30.54 -4.86 25.86
C GLU A 161 -29.32 -4.17 26.51
N ARG A 162 -28.32 -3.80 25.71
CA ARG A 162 -27.09 -3.12 26.15
C ARG A 162 -27.28 -1.60 26.27
N LEU A 163 -27.94 -0.99 25.29
CA LEU A 163 -28.35 0.42 25.28
C LEU A 163 -29.36 0.74 26.39
N GLY A 164 -30.13 -0.25 26.86
CA GLY A 164 -30.98 -0.12 28.05
C GLY A 164 -30.18 0.07 29.36
N LYS A 165 -28.88 -0.25 29.36
CA LYS A 165 -27.92 0.04 30.45
C LYS A 165 -27.05 1.26 30.17
N ALA A 166 -27.13 1.85 28.97
CA ALA A 166 -26.37 3.02 28.57
C ALA A 166 -27.00 4.29 29.13
N GLU A 167 -26.17 5.24 29.57
CA GLU A 167 -26.65 6.52 30.06
C GLU A 167 -26.88 7.49 28.88
N SER A 168 -27.97 8.25 28.96
CA SER A 168 -28.23 9.35 28.02
C SER A 168 -27.23 10.47 28.27
N VAL A 169 -26.60 10.94 27.19
CA VAL A 169 -25.64 12.04 27.25
C VAL A 169 -26.36 13.37 27.49
N GLU A 170 -25.76 14.28 28.26
CA GLU A 170 -26.23 15.65 28.42
C GLU A 170 -26.28 16.34 27.02
N ASP A 171 -27.38 17.02 26.69
CA ASP A 171 -27.73 17.54 25.34
C ASP A 171 -28.24 16.52 24.29
N ALA A 172 -28.66 15.32 24.68
CA ALA A 172 -29.41 14.41 23.81
C ALA A 172 -30.93 14.74 23.82
N PRO A 173 -31.65 14.67 22.67
CA PRO A 173 -31.19 14.29 21.35
C PRO A 173 -30.50 15.44 20.59
N TYR A 174 -29.42 15.13 19.86
CA TYR A 174 -28.73 16.09 19.00
C TYR A 174 -29.25 16.00 17.57
N ARG A 175 -29.82 17.09 17.04
CA ARG A 175 -30.47 17.13 15.71
C ARG A 175 -31.44 15.96 15.46
N GLY A 176 -32.19 15.59 16.50
CA GLY A 176 -33.16 14.49 16.46
C GLY A 176 -32.56 13.08 16.43
N VAL A 177 -31.26 12.94 16.73
CA VAL A 177 -30.57 11.66 16.90
C VAL A 177 -30.26 11.46 18.39
N THR A 178 -30.62 10.31 18.94
CA THR A 178 -30.32 9.94 20.33
C THR A 178 -28.84 9.63 20.47
N LEU A 179 -28.20 10.15 21.53
CA LEU A 179 -26.81 9.91 21.86
C LEU A 179 -26.73 9.08 23.14
N GLN A 180 -25.91 8.05 23.13
CA GLN A 180 -25.75 7.13 24.26
C GLN A 180 -24.27 6.95 24.60
N GLN A 181 -23.96 6.86 25.87
CA GLN A 181 -22.64 6.46 26.35
C GLN A 181 -22.67 4.96 26.70
N LEU A 182 -21.87 4.18 25.99
CA LEU A 182 -21.64 2.77 26.29
C LEU A 182 -20.76 2.67 27.52
N ASN A 183 -21.12 1.77 28.43
CA ASN A 183 -20.41 1.44 29.66
C ASN A 183 -19.85 2.67 30.41
N SER A 184 -20.70 3.39 31.15
CA SER A 184 -20.31 4.60 31.90
C SER A 184 -19.20 4.39 32.94
N GLU A 185 -18.89 3.14 33.31
CA GLU A 185 -17.83 2.77 34.25
C GLU A 185 -16.47 2.54 33.57
N ALA A 186 -16.40 2.52 32.23
CA ALA A 186 -15.15 2.34 31.49
C ALA A 186 -14.23 3.57 31.64
N GLU A 187 -12.91 3.32 31.69
CA GLU A 187 -11.90 4.38 31.81
C GLU A 187 -11.89 5.32 30.59
N THR A 188 -12.28 4.82 29.42
CA THR A 188 -12.49 5.59 28.19
C THR A 188 -13.97 5.61 27.80
N PRO A 189 -14.62 6.79 27.72
CA PRO A 189 -16.02 6.87 27.35
C PRO A 189 -16.19 6.55 25.87
N LEU A 190 -17.12 5.65 25.53
CA LEU A 190 -17.47 5.34 24.14
C LEU A 190 -18.89 5.81 23.85
N TYR A 191 -19.04 6.79 22.96
CA TYR A 191 -20.34 7.33 22.57
C TYR A 191 -20.84 6.65 21.29
N ALA A 192 -22.13 6.37 21.25
CA ALA A 192 -22.80 5.73 20.12
C ALA A 192 -24.04 6.51 19.68
N ALA A 193 -24.33 6.46 18.38
CA ALA A 193 -25.57 6.98 17.80
C ALA A 193 -26.01 6.11 16.61
N VAL A 194 -27.31 5.83 16.53
CA VAL A 194 -27.93 5.18 15.37
C VAL A 194 -28.50 6.28 14.47
N LEU A 195 -27.93 6.44 13.27
CA LEU A 195 -28.29 7.53 12.35
C LEU A 195 -29.60 7.22 11.62
N ASP A 196 -29.74 5.97 11.19
CA ASP A 196 -30.90 5.40 10.51
C ASP A 196 -30.94 3.87 10.70
N ALA A 197 -31.78 3.16 9.93
CA ALA A 197 -31.89 1.70 9.99
C ALA A 197 -30.68 0.96 9.40
N GLU A 198 -29.76 1.66 8.73
CA GLU A 198 -28.65 1.09 7.94
C GLU A 198 -27.27 1.50 8.49
N THR A 199 -27.19 2.47 9.40
CA THR A 199 -25.93 3.06 9.83
C THR A 199 -25.95 3.45 11.32
N ALA A 200 -24.98 2.91 12.06
CA ALA A 200 -24.59 3.37 13.39
C ALA A 200 -23.19 4.00 13.34
N VAL A 201 -22.92 4.89 14.29
CA VAL A 201 -21.62 5.53 14.47
C VAL A 201 -21.19 5.49 15.93
N LEU A 202 -19.90 5.28 16.16
CA LEU A 202 -19.28 5.32 17.47
C LEU A 202 -18.03 6.18 17.47
N SER A 203 -17.72 6.78 18.61
CA SER A 203 -16.51 7.58 18.80
C SER A 203 -16.19 7.69 20.29
N PRO A 204 -14.91 7.67 20.69
CA PRO A 204 -14.52 8.01 22.06
C PRO A 204 -14.71 9.50 22.37
N GLN A 205 -14.97 10.32 21.34
CA GLN A 205 -15.19 11.76 21.44
C GLN A 205 -16.60 12.15 21.00
N LEU A 206 -17.37 12.71 21.93
CA LEU A 206 -18.70 13.27 21.64
C LEU A 206 -18.70 14.34 20.54
N PRO A 207 -17.71 15.28 20.44
CA PRO A 207 -17.66 16.23 19.34
C PRO A 207 -17.55 15.57 17.96
N LEU A 208 -16.77 14.49 17.82
CA LEU A 208 -16.64 13.76 16.57
C LEU A 208 -17.94 13.04 16.20
N LEU A 209 -18.65 12.48 17.19
CA LEU A 209 -19.96 11.87 16.97
C LEU A 209 -20.99 12.89 16.47
N LYS A 210 -21.02 14.10 17.06
CA LYS A 210 -21.87 15.22 16.61
C LYS A 210 -21.51 15.66 15.19
N ARG A 211 -20.22 15.71 14.83
CA ARG A 211 -19.77 16.00 13.45
C ARG A 211 -20.27 14.96 12.45
N ALA A 212 -20.21 13.67 12.79
CA ALA A 212 -20.74 12.61 11.94
C ALA A 212 -22.24 12.77 11.68
N ILE A 213 -23.02 13.14 12.71
CA ILE A 213 -24.46 13.43 12.58
C ILE A 213 -24.69 14.65 11.68
N ASP A 214 -23.92 15.71 11.86
CA ASP A 214 -24.02 16.92 11.02
C ASP A 214 -23.73 16.63 9.55
N THR A 215 -22.68 15.84 9.29
CA THR A 215 -22.34 15.37 7.95
C THR A 215 -23.46 14.52 7.35
N TYR A 216 -23.98 13.53 8.09
CA TYR A 216 -25.07 12.68 7.63
C TYR A 216 -26.38 13.46 7.36
N ARG A 217 -26.63 14.56 8.09
CA ARG A 217 -27.80 15.44 7.91
C ARG A 217 -27.65 16.47 6.77
N GLY A 218 -26.68 16.29 5.89
CA GLY A 218 -26.49 17.10 4.68
C GLY A 218 -25.24 17.98 4.68
N GLY A 219 -24.32 17.78 5.63
CA GLY A 219 -22.98 18.39 5.59
C GLY A 219 -22.08 17.75 4.52
N GLU A 220 -20.89 18.32 4.34
CA GLU A 220 -19.89 17.77 3.43
C GLU A 220 -19.34 16.44 3.98
N SER A 221 -19.36 15.42 3.12
CA SER A 221 -18.93 14.06 3.44
C SER A 221 -17.80 13.61 2.51
N LEU A 222 -17.13 12.52 2.89
CA LEU A 222 -16.09 11.89 2.06
C LEU A 222 -16.60 11.59 0.65
N VAL A 223 -17.85 11.15 0.50
CA VAL A 223 -18.42 10.82 -0.82
C VAL A 223 -18.62 12.05 -1.71
N THR A 224 -18.78 13.23 -1.12
CA THR A 224 -18.91 14.50 -1.87
C THR A 224 -17.57 15.12 -2.23
N ARG A 225 -16.47 14.60 -1.70
CA ARG A 225 -15.14 15.17 -1.91
C ARG A 225 -14.68 15.01 -3.37
N PRO A 226 -14.21 16.08 -4.03
CA PRO A 226 -13.75 16.00 -5.41
C PRO A 226 -12.64 14.96 -5.62
N GLY A 227 -12.77 14.13 -6.65
CA GLY A 227 -11.81 13.09 -7.01
C GLY A 227 -12.06 11.73 -6.35
N VAL A 228 -12.58 11.71 -5.11
CA VAL A 228 -12.75 10.47 -4.33
C VAL A 228 -13.65 9.46 -5.02
N GLY A 229 -14.88 9.85 -5.40
CA GLY A 229 -15.81 8.96 -6.08
C GLY A 229 -15.26 8.38 -7.38
N LYS A 230 -14.63 9.23 -8.21
CA LYS A 230 -13.98 8.79 -9.47
C LYS A 230 -12.81 7.85 -9.24
N ALA A 231 -12.06 8.03 -8.17
CA ALA A 231 -10.93 7.17 -7.83
C ALA A 231 -11.43 5.79 -7.35
N PHE A 232 -12.47 5.73 -6.51
CA PHE A 232 -13.10 4.46 -6.10
C PHE A 232 -13.78 3.72 -7.27
N GLU A 233 -14.34 4.44 -8.26
CA GLU A 233 -14.87 3.82 -9.49
C GLU A 233 -13.81 3.06 -10.31
N GLN A 234 -12.52 3.38 -10.14
CA GLN A 234 -11.42 2.74 -10.86
C GLN A 234 -10.84 1.51 -10.16
N LEU A 235 -11.25 1.26 -8.91
CA LEU A 235 -10.90 0.03 -8.22
C LEU A 235 -11.63 -1.14 -8.87
N THR A 236 -10.88 -2.20 -9.17
CA THR A 236 -11.41 -3.42 -9.78
C THR A 236 -11.77 -4.47 -8.74
N GLU A 237 -11.25 -4.35 -7.52
CA GLU A 237 -11.55 -5.26 -6.43
C GLU A 237 -12.98 -5.05 -5.88
N THR A 238 -13.76 -6.13 -5.87
CA THR A 238 -15.17 -6.10 -5.46
C THR A 238 -15.40 -6.73 -4.10
N ARG A 239 -14.48 -7.58 -3.64
CA ARG A 239 -14.49 -8.22 -2.31
C ARG A 239 -13.15 -8.03 -1.61
N PRO A 240 -12.75 -6.78 -1.32
CA PRO A 240 -11.52 -6.54 -0.60
C PRO A 240 -11.64 -7.04 0.85
N LEU A 241 -10.49 -7.29 1.46
CA LEU A 241 -10.34 -7.40 2.91
C LEU A 241 -10.44 -6.02 3.56
N ALA A 242 -9.89 -5.00 2.90
CA ALA A 242 -9.98 -3.62 3.36
C ALA A 242 -10.06 -2.63 2.20
N ARG A 243 -10.82 -1.54 2.36
CA ARG A 243 -10.74 -0.35 1.51
C ARG A 243 -10.14 0.79 2.30
N PHE A 244 -9.47 1.71 1.63
CA PHE A 244 -8.94 2.87 2.31
C PHE A 244 -9.02 4.13 1.46
N TYR A 245 -8.98 5.25 2.16
CA TYR A 245 -8.79 6.59 1.62
C TYR A 245 -7.78 7.32 2.51
N VAL A 246 -6.88 8.08 1.91
CA VAL A 246 -5.90 8.92 2.60
C VAL A 246 -5.85 10.29 1.92
N ASP A 247 -6.00 11.33 2.73
CA ASP A 247 -5.65 12.71 2.38
C ASP A 247 -4.14 12.88 2.57
N VAL A 248 -3.37 12.61 1.51
CA VAL A 248 -1.91 12.53 1.60
C VAL A 248 -1.29 13.85 2.10
N PRO A 249 -1.68 15.04 1.59
CA PRO A 249 -1.14 16.30 2.11
C PRO A 249 -1.55 16.56 3.56
N ALA A 250 -2.82 16.36 3.93
CA ALA A 250 -3.27 16.64 5.29
C ALA A 250 -2.62 15.69 6.32
N LEU A 251 -2.60 14.39 6.02
CA LEU A 251 -2.00 13.39 6.90
C LEU A 251 -0.49 13.60 7.05
N SER A 252 0.22 13.89 5.94
CA SER A 252 1.67 14.15 5.99
C SER A 252 2.02 15.37 6.84
N GLN A 253 1.21 16.43 6.79
CA GLN A 253 1.38 17.61 7.64
C GLN A 253 1.12 17.30 9.11
N THR A 254 0.06 16.54 9.43
CA THR A 254 -0.24 16.11 10.80
C THR A 254 0.89 15.27 11.39
N ILE A 255 1.38 14.26 10.65
CA ILE A 255 2.48 13.40 11.10
C ILE A 255 3.77 14.21 11.25
N ALA A 256 4.10 15.08 10.30
CA ALA A 256 5.31 15.88 10.35
C ALA A 256 5.35 16.86 11.52
N ALA A 257 4.19 17.44 11.88
CA ALA A 257 4.06 18.32 13.03
C ALA A 257 4.13 17.58 14.37
N ALA A 258 3.71 16.31 14.41
CA ALA A 258 3.76 15.46 15.59
C ALA A 258 5.11 14.74 15.79
N ALA A 259 5.97 14.72 14.78
CA ALA A 259 7.29 14.09 14.85
C ALA A 259 8.24 14.86 15.79
N ASP A 260 9.11 14.13 16.49
CA ASP A 260 10.17 14.68 17.32
C ASP A 260 11.56 14.19 16.83
N PRO A 261 12.40 15.06 16.24
CA PRO A 261 12.12 16.45 15.89
C PRO A 261 11.14 16.59 14.71
N PRO A 262 10.46 17.74 14.56
CA PRO A 262 9.55 17.99 13.44
C PRO A 262 10.23 17.82 12.07
N ILE A 263 9.53 17.18 11.14
CA ILE A 263 10.06 16.91 9.80
C ILE A 263 10.02 18.19 8.98
N ALA A 264 11.16 18.54 8.35
CA ALA A 264 11.28 19.73 7.54
C ALA A 264 10.33 19.69 6.30
N PRO A 265 9.62 20.79 5.98
CA PRO A 265 8.63 20.83 4.88
C PRO A 265 9.18 20.42 3.51
N GLU A 266 10.47 20.63 3.26
CA GLU A 266 11.12 20.25 2.01
C GLU A 266 11.06 18.73 1.77
N ARG A 267 11.11 17.93 2.84
CA ARG A 267 11.00 16.47 2.76
C ARG A 267 9.58 15.98 2.50
N LEU A 268 8.59 16.86 2.67
CA LEU A 268 7.17 16.52 2.50
C LEU A 268 6.64 16.84 1.09
N ARG A 269 7.42 17.53 0.25
CA ARG A 269 6.97 17.95 -1.09
C ARG A 269 6.46 16.79 -1.95
N ALA A 270 7.12 15.63 -1.88
CA ALA A 270 6.70 14.42 -2.58
C ALA A 270 5.28 13.96 -2.22
N PHE A 271 4.85 14.23 -0.99
CA PHE A 271 3.53 13.88 -0.47
C PHE A 271 2.49 15.00 -0.66
N GLN A 272 2.91 16.15 -1.18
CA GLN A 272 2.00 17.27 -1.49
C GLN A 272 1.45 17.19 -2.92
N THR A 273 2.15 16.51 -3.83
CA THR A 273 1.77 16.38 -5.24
C THR A 273 0.45 15.61 -5.44
N PRO A 274 0.26 14.39 -4.86
CA PRO A 274 -1.04 13.74 -4.92
C PRO A 274 -2.04 14.40 -3.96
N ARG A 275 -3.27 14.67 -4.42
CA ARG A 275 -4.34 15.21 -3.58
C ARG A 275 -4.89 14.18 -2.60
N GLY A 276 -4.88 12.92 -3.00
CA GLY A 276 -5.38 11.82 -2.21
C GLY A 276 -5.04 10.48 -2.84
N LEU A 277 -5.19 9.44 -2.04
CA LEU A 277 -4.99 8.06 -2.41
C LEU A 277 -6.20 7.26 -1.92
N VAL A 278 -6.85 6.52 -2.81
CA VAL A 278 -7.80 5.47 -2.41
C VAL A 278 -7.20 4.13 -2.73
N GLY A 279 -7.64 3.08 -2.06
CA GLY A 279 -7.24 1.74 -2.44
C GLY A 279 -8.07 0.63 -1.83
N ALA A 280 -7.75 -0.58 -2.25
CA ALA A 280 -8.35 -1.83 -1.83
C ALA A 280 -7.24 -2.85 -1.59
N ILE A 281 -7.30 -3.54 -0.45
CA ILE A 281 -6.44 -4.67 -0.09
C ILE A 281 -7.27 -5.94 -0.24
N ALA A 282 -6.75 -6.92 -0.97
CA ALA A 282 -7.47 -8.15 -1.33
C ALA A 282 -6.61 -9.39 -1.10
N LEU A 283 -7.27 -10.49 -0.74
CA LEU A 283 -6.62 -11.80 -0.62
C LEU A 283 -6.55 -12.48 -1.97
N GLN A 284 -5.34 -12.73 -2.45
CA GLN A 284 -5.08 -13.46 -3.67
C GLN A 284 -4.88 -14.95 -3.41
N SER A 285 -4.69 -15.74 -4.47
CA SER A 285 -4.41 -17.18 -4.33
C SER A 285 -3.08 -17.43 -3.62
N ARG A 286 -2.06 -16.60 -3.88
CA ARG A 286 -0.69 -16.74 -3.36
C ARG A 286 -0.21 -15.49 -2.61
N GLY A 287 -1.07 -14.89 -1.77
CA GLY A 287 -0.68 -13.77 -0.91
C GLY A 287 -1.71 -12.65 -0.88
N VAL A 288 -1.24 -11.41 -0.78
CA VAL A 288 -2.06 -10.20 -0.62
C VAL A 288 -1.73 -9.20 -1.72
N GLY A 289 -2.77 -8.64 -2.33
CA GLY A 289 -2.64 -7.55 -3.31
C GLY A 289 -3.27 -6.27 -2.80
N LEU A 290 -2.63 -5.14 -3.06
CA LEU A 290 -3.14 -3.81 -2.87
C LEU A 290 -3.27 -3.13 -4.24
N GLN A 291 -4.45 -2.60 -4.51
CA GLN A 291 -4.71 -1.72 -5.64
C GLN A 291 -4.94 -0.31 -5.11
N GLY A 292 -4.15 0.67 -5.55
CA GLY A 292 -4.26 2.07 -5.15
C GLY A 292 -4.47 2.99 -6.35
N ILE A 293 -5.22 4.07 -6.18
CA ILE A 293 -5.43 5.13 -7.17
C ILE A 293 -5.09 6.47 -6.52
N SER A 294 -4.04 7.13 -7.00
CA SER A 294 -3.75 8.52 -6.65
C SER A 294 -4.17 9.47 -7.76
N TRP A 295 -4.50 10.71 -7.40
CA TRP A 295 -4.81 11.75 -8.37
C TRP A 295 -4.17 13.09 -8.03
N LEU A 296 -3.91 13.88 -9.06
CA LEU A 296 -3.44 15.26 -8.94
C LEU A 296 -4.62 16.23 -8.76
N GLU A 297 -4.38 17.35 -8.09
CA GLU A 297 -5.33 18.47 -8.11
C GLU A 297 -5.48 19.03 -9.54
N PRO A 298 -6.62 19.69 -9.87
CA PRO A 298 -6.73 20.50 -11.08
C PRO A 298 -5.66 21.60 -11.11
N GLY A 299 -4.91 21.69 -12.20
CA GLY A 299 -3.72 22.55 -12.30
C GLY A 299 -2.90 22.29 -13.57
N PRO A 300 -1.79 23.02 -13.76
CA PRO A 300 -0.97 22.95 -14.97
C PRO A 300 -0.11 21.68 -15.06
N GLN A 301 0.20 21.04 -13.93
CA GLN A 301 0.95 19.80 -13.89
C GLN A 301 0.10 18.63 -14.40
N ALA A 302 0.71 17.79 -15.24
CA ALA A 302 0.09 16.63 -15.87
C ALA A 302 1.11 15.47 -15.90
N LEU A 303 0.60 14.25 -15.80
CA LEU A 303 1.39 13.03 -15.89
C LEU A 303 1.69 12.70 -17.35
N ALA A 304 2.92 12.27 -17.64
CA ALA A 304 3.28 11.78 -18.96
C ALA A 304 2.46 10.53 -19.31
N THR A 305 1.81 10.54 -20.48
CA THR A 305 1.01 9.41 -20.99
C THR A 305 1.75 8.73 -22.14
N GLY A 306 1.59 7.40 -22.28
CA GLY A 306 2.10 6.66 -23.45
C GLY A 306 3.29 5.72 -23.24
N ASN A 307 3.56 5.28 -22.01
CA ASN A 307 4.61 4.30 -21.73
C ASN A 307 4.34 2.94 -22.43
N LYS A 308 5.39 2.32 -22.99
CA LYS A 308 5.36 1.01 -23.67
C LYS A 308 6.42 0.04 -23.14
N ALA A 309 6.84 0.16 -21.88
CA ALA A 309 7.81 -0.74 -21.26
C ALA A 309 7.26 -2.18 -21.22
N ASP A 310 7.90 -3.10 -21.94
CA ASP A 310 7.53 -4.52 -21.93
C ASP A 310 8.69 -5.50 -22.20
N GLN A 311 9.88 -5.01 -22.55
CA GLN A 311 11.00 -5.83 -23.03
C GLN A 311 12.05 -6.08 -21.95
N MET A 312 12.29 -5.11 -21.07
CA MET A 312 13.41 -5.16 -20.12
C MET A 312 13.34 -6.30 -19.10
N PRO A 313 12.17 -6.69 -18.55
CA PRO A 313 12.07 -7.90 -17.73
C PRO A 313 12.47 -9.19 -18.47
N GLN A 314 12.38 -9.22 -19.81
CA GLN A 314 12.77 -10.38 -20.62
C GLN A 314 14.30 -10.42 -20.85
N ARG A 315 15.01 -9.35 -20.56
CA ARG A 315 16.48 -9.25 -20.72
C ARG A 315 17.24 -9.56 -19.43
N LEU A 316 16.59 -9.42 -18.29
CA LEU A 316 17.14 -9.81 -16.99
C LEU A 316 17.04 -11.33 -16.81
N PRO A 317 18.04 -11.99 -16.19
CA PRO A 317 18.00 -13.44 -15.97
C PRO A 317 16.97 -13.82 -14.90
N THR A 318 16.47 -15.05 -14.94
CA THR A 318 15.46 -15.55 -13.98
C THR A 318 15.88 -15.49 -12.51
N GLY A 319 17.19 -15.40 -12.23
CA GLY A 319 17.79 -15.31 -10.89
C GLY A 319 17.98 -13.89 -10.37
N THR A 320 17.39 -12.88 -11.03
CA THR A 320 17.40 -11.50 -10.52
C THR A 320 16.71 -11.40 -9.16
N LEU A 321 17.44 -10.82 -8.20
CA LEU A 321 17.00 -10.65 -6.81
C LEU A 321 16.17 -9.38 -6.62
N VAL A 322 16.60 -8.28 -7.26
CA VAL A 322 15.90 -7.00 -7.27
C VAL A 322 15.86 -6.50 -8.71
N ALA A 323 14.72 -6.01 -9.18
CA ALA A 323 14.58 -5.38 -10.48
C ALA A 323 13.77 -4.09 -10.39
N VAL A 324 14.23 -3.05 -11.09
CA VAL A 324 13.46 -1.86 -11.42
C VAL A 324 13.48 -1.75 -12.94
N SER A 325 12.34 -1.60 -13.59
CA SER A 325 12.28 -1.33 -15.03
C SER A 325 11.23 -0.27 -15.33
N GLY A 326 11.47 0.54 -16.37
CA GLY A 326 10.57 1.60 -16.79
C GLY A 326 10.73 1.91 -18.27
N GLY A 327 9.85 2.78 -18.80
CA GLY A 327 9.77 3.06 -20.23
C GLY A 327 10.68 4.17 -20.74
N ASP A 328 11.20 4.98 -19.82
CA ASP A 328 12.01 6.15 -20.12
C ASP A 328 12.93 6.43 -18.93
N PHE A 329 14.23 6.14 -19.07
CA PHE A 329 15.20 6.38 -18.00
C PHE A 329 15.44 7.88 -17.78
N GLN A 330 15.39 8.69 -18.83
CA GLN A 330 15.56 10.13 -18.70
C GLN A 330 14.45 10.72 -17.82
N GLN A 331 13.19 10.41 -18.12
CA GLN A 331 12.07 10.85 -17.29
C GLN A 331 12.17 10.31 -15.86
N PHE A 332 12.53 9.03 -15.70
CA PHE A 332 12.73 8.44 -14.38
C PHE A 332 13.78 9.20 -13.55
N TRP A 333 14.89 9.60 -14.19
CA TRP A 333 15.94 10.37 -13.52
C TRP A 333 15.48 11.78 -13.15
N GLU A 334 14.77 12.46 -14.04
CA GLU A 334 14.20 13.79 -13.78
C GLU A 334 13.22 13.77 -12.59
N ASP A 335 12.33 12.77 -12.52
CA ASP A 335 11.43 12.54 -11.40
C ASP A 335 12.19 12.23 -10.10
N PHE A 336 13.28 11.45 -10.20
CA PHE A 336 14.16 11.11 -9.08
C PHE A 336 14.90 12.33 -8.53
N GLU A 337 15.37 13.23 -9.40
CA GLU A 337 16.04 14.47 -9.01
C GLU A 337 15.09 15.50 -8.42
N ALA A 338 13.86 15.58 -8.94
CA ALA A 338 12.82 16.45 -8.40
C ALA A 338 12.34 16.02 -7.00
N GLY A 339 12.71 14.82 -6.55
CA GLY A 339 12.25 14.26 -5.28
C GLY A 339 10.75 13.92 -5.31
N GLU A 340 10.22 13.61 -6.50
CA GLU A 340 8.83 13.24 -6.67
C GLU A 340 8.63 11.72 -6.51
N GLN A 341 7.44 11.30 -6.06
CA GLN A 341 7.04 9.88 -5.97
C GLN A 341 7.95 9.04 -5.04
N LEU A 342 8.35 7.83 -5.47
CA LEU A 342 9.14 6.87 -4.69
C LEU A 342 10.57 7.36 -4.38
N SER A 343 11.09 8.34 -5.11
CA SER A 343 12.45 8.86 -4.93
C SER A 343 12.67 9.46 -3.53
N ALA A 344 11.65 10.10 -2.97
CA ALA A 344 11.70 10.71 -1.64
C ALA A 344 11.87 9.69 -0.50
N LEU A 345 11.61 8.41 -0.77
CA LEU A 345 11.75 7.33 0.20
C LEU A 345 13.15 6.70 0.18
N LEU A 346 13.96 6.98 -0.85
CA LEU A 346 15.30 6.40 -0.98
C LEU A 346 16.31 7.22 -0.15
N PRO A 347 17.22 6.56 0.59
CA PRO A 347 18.25 7.24 1.39
C PRO A 347 19.35 7.88 0.53
N VAL A 348 19.25 7.78 -0.80
CA VAL A 348 20.24 8.25 -1.77
C VAL A 348 19.67 9.45 -2.52
N ARG A 349 20.47 10.51 -2.66
CA ARG A 349 20.09 11.71 -3.42
C ARG A 349 20.61 11.64 -4.85
N ALA A 350 19.78 12.03 -5.82
CA ALA A 350 20.17 12.10 -7.23
C ALA A 350 21.42 12.98 -7.45
N SER A 351 21.50 14.10 -6.74
CA SER A 351 22.64 15.02 -6.83
C SER A 351 23.95 14.42 -6.34
N ASP A 352 23.91 13.55 -5.32
CA ASP A 352 25.10 12.84 -4.83
C ASP A 352 25.62 11.83 -5.86
N LEU A 353 24.71 11.11 -6.53
CA LEU A 353 25.06 10.17 -7.60
C LEU A 353 25.63 10.89 -8.82
N SER A 354 24.98 11.98 -9.25
CA SER A 354 25.44 12.82 -10.38
C SER A 354 26.82 13.42 -10.10
N LEU A 355 27.02 13.98 -8.89
CA LEU A 355 28.31 14.51 -8.46
C LEU A 355 29.39 13.42 -8.34
N GLY A 356 29.01 12.23 -7.85
CA GLY A 356 29.90 11.07 -7.77
C GLY A 356 30.41 10.65 -9.14
N LEU A 357 29.52 10.52 -10.12
CA LEU A 357 29.88 10.22 -11.52
C LEU A 357 30.81 11.29 -12.09
N GLN A 358 30.46 12.57 -11.93
CA GLN A 358 31.25 13.68 -12.45
C GLN A 358 32.63 13.76 -11.81
N THR A 359 32.73 13.53 -10.50
CA THR A 359 34.02 13.54 -9.79
C THR A 359 34.89 12.37 -10.24
N ALA A 360 34.31 11.18 -10.40
CA ALA A 360 35.04 10.00 -10.81
C ALA A 360 35.51 10.10 -12.27
N THR A 361 34.62 10.48 -13.18
CA THR A 361 34.85 10.34 -14.62
C THR A 361 35.15 11.66 -15.34
N GLY A 362 34.75 12.79 -14.76
CA GLY A 362 34.72 14.09 -15.44
C GLY A 362 33.48 14.28 -16.33
N LEU A 363 32.62 13.27 -16.49
CA LEU A 363 31.42 13.34 -17.31
C LEU A 363 30.20 13.78 -16.47
N SER A 364 29.40 14.68 -17.03
CA SER A 364 28.13 15.09 -16.47
C SER A 364 27.05 14.08 -16.84
N LEU A 365 26.30 13.58 -15.87
CA LEU A 365 25.13 12.73 -16.13
C LEU A 365 24.12 13.45 -17.03
N GLN A 366 23.85 14.73 -16.74
CA GLN A 366 22.88 15.54 -17.45
C GLN A 366 23.26 15.82 -18.91
N GLU A 367 24.55 16.08 -19.15
CA GLU A 367 25.02 16.51 -20.48
C GLU A 367 25.52 15.34 -21.34
N ASN A 368 26.10 14.30 -20.73
CA ASN A 368 26.82 13.25 -21.45
C ASN A 368 26.12 11.89 -21.44
N LEU A 369 25.17 11.65 -20.54
CA LEU A 369 24.50 10.34 -20.38
C LEU A 369 23.00 10.42 -20.68
N LEU A 370 22.25 11.25 -19.95
CA LEU A 370 20.79 11.33 -20.09
C LEU A 370 20.27 11.56 -21.52
N PRO A 371 20.91 12.38 -22.40
CA PRO A 371 20.38 12.67 -23.73
C PRO A 371 20.19 11.45 -24.64
N TRP A 372 20.95 10.36 -24.42
CA TRP A 372 20.82 9.11 -25.18
C TRP A 372 20.12 7.99 -24.39
N MET A 373 19.67 8.26 -23.17
CA MET A 373 18.98 7.32 -22.28
C MET A 373 17.45 7.54 -22.27
N ALA A 374 16.86 8.15 -23.30
CA ALA A 374 15.42 8.44 -23.39
C ALA A 374 14.60 7.22 -23.88
N GLY A 375 14.81 6.06 -23.27
CA GLY A 375 14.12 4.83 -23.63
C GLY A 375 13.98 3.86 -22.47
N GLU A 376 13.43 2.69 -22.79
CA GLU A 376 13.16 1.64 -21.80
C GLU A 376 14.45 1.24 -21.07
N PHE A 377 14.36 0.95 -19.78
CA PHE A 377 15.52 0.59 -18.97
C PHE A 377 15.21 -0.50 -17.95
N ALA A 378 16.27 -1.15 -17.48
CA ALA A 378 16.25 -2.04 -16.33
C ALA A 378 17.48 -1.79 -15.45
N LEU A 379 17.25 -1.77 -14.14
CA LEU A 379 18.25 -1.87 -13.08
C LEU A 379 18.01 -3.20 -12.37
N GLY A 380 19.07 -3.96 -12.12
CA GLY A 380 18.97 -5.26 -11.49
C GLY A 380 20.07 -5.52 -10.48
N VAL A 381 19.71 -6.20 -9.39
CA VAL A 381 20.66 -6.92 -8.53
C VAL A 381 20.50 -8.39 -8.84
N LEU A 382 21.58 -9.03 -9.31
CA LEU A 382 21.62 -10.44 -9.67
C LEU A 382 22.18 -11.29 -8.53
N ASN A 383 21.97 -12.60 -8.61
CA ASN A 383 22.73 -13.52 -7.78
C ASN A 383 24.13 -13.70 -8.39
N PRO A 384 25.23 -13.37 -7.68
CA PRO A 384 26.57 -13.57 -8.22
C PRO A 384 26.80 -15.06 -8.49
N PRO A 385 27.55 -15.41 -9.56
CA PRO A 385 27.92 -16.79 -9.80
C PRO A 385 28.84 -17.28 -8.67
N PRO A 386 28.84 -18.59 -8.36
CA PRO A 386 29.75 -19.14 -7.38
C PRO A 386 31.21 -18.84 -7.78
N PRO A 387 32.09 -18.52 -6.81
CA PRO A 387 33.47 -18.14 -7.09
C PRO A 387 34.20 -19.23 -7.86
N ALA A 388 34.92 -18.84 -8.91
CA ALA A 388 35.76 -19.76 -9.67
C ALA A 388 37.04 -20.06 -8.87
N GLY A 389 37.09 -21.20 -8.16
CA GLY A 389 38.26 -21.60 -7.38
C GLY A 389 37.98 -22.73 -6.40
N ASP A 390 39.04 -23.32 -5.82
CA ASP A 390 39.00 -24.47 -4.91
C ASP A 390 38.59 -24.15 -3.45
N GLY A 391 37.99 -22.99 -3.21
CA GLY A 391 37.48 -22.59 -1.89
C GLY A 391 38.54 -22.11 -0.89
N SER A 392 39.78 -21.90 -1.33
CA SER A 392 40.92 -21.54 -0.45
C SER A 392 41.00 -20.05 -0.06
N ALA A 393 40.36 -19.16 -0.83
CA ALA A 393 40.41 -17.71 -0.60
C ALA A 393 39.14 -17.23 0.13
N PRO A 394 39.26 -16.26 1.06
CA PRO A 394 38.08 -15.61 1.62
C PRO A 394 37.25 -15.00 0.48
N PRO A 395 35.92 -15.19 0.44
CA PRO A 395 35.10 -14.57 -0.59
C PRO A 395 35.23 -13.06 -0.50
N LEU A 396 35.76 -12.43 -1.54
CA LEU A 396 35.70 -10.98 -1.69
C LEU A 396 34.24 -10.57 -1.95
N PRO A 397 33.78 -9.41 -1.45
CA PRO A 397 32.46 -8.88 -1.82
C PRO A 397 32.36 -8.74 -3.35
N ASN A 398 31.46 -9.51 -3.97
CA ASN A 398 31.19 -9.43 -5.41
C ASN A 398 29.84 -8.70 -5.61
N PRO A 399 29.83 -7.36 -5.82
CA PRO A 399 28.59 -6.68 -6.19
C PRO A 399 28.05 -7.29 -7.48
N ALA A 400 26.74 -7.44 -7.60
CA ALA A 400 26.12 -8.11 -8.74
C ALA A 400 25.08 -7.20 -9.40
N LEU A 401 25.52 -6.07 -9.94
CA LEU A 401 24.64 -5.03 -10.47
C LEU A 401 24.60 -5.06 -11.99
N VAL A 402 23.42 -4.79 -12.56
CA VAL A 402 23.25 -4.55 -13.99
C VAL A 402 22.37 -3.33 -14.23
N LEU A 403 22.77 -2.49 -15.19
CA LEU A 403 21.98 -1.45 -15.83
C LEU A 403 21.83 -1.84 -17.30
N MET A 404 20.62 -1.74 -17.83
CA MET A 404 20.32 -1.87 -19.25
C MET A 404 19.51 -0.66 -19.70
N VAL A 405 19.83 -0.11 -20.86
CA VAL A 405 19.11 1.04 -21.43
C VAL A 405 18.94 0.84 -22.92
N LYS A 406 17.71 1.00 -23.39
CA LYS A 406 17.40 1.14 -24.80
C LYS A 406 17.67 2.57 -25.22
N THR A 407 18.73 2.77 -25.99
CA THR A 407 19.20 4.09 -26.37
C THR A 407 18.34 4.70 -27.48
N ASN A 408 18.11 6.00 -27.43
CA ASN A 408 17.55 6.78 -28.55
C ASN A 408 18.62 7.30 -29.52
N ASP A 409 19.90 7.26 -29.11
CA ASP A 409 21.05 7.65 -29.93
C ASP A 409 22.24 6.72 -29.62
N ARG A 410 22.42 5.71 -30.46
CA ARG A 410 23.49 4.71 -30.31
C ARG A 410 24.89 5.29 -30.54
N GLU A 411 25.01 6.26 -31.43
CA GLU A 411 26.30 6.89 -31.74
C GLU A 411 26.78 7.71 -30.54
N ALA A 412 25.89 8.52 -29.96
CA ALA A 412 26.17 9.27 -28.73
C ALA A 412 26.53 8.34 -27.57
N ALA A 413 25.77 7.26 -27.35
CA ALA A 413 26.06 6.28 -26.31
C ALA A 413 27.44 5.62 -26.49
N THR A 414 27.78 5.25 -27.74
CA THR A 414 29.09 4.66 -28.06
C THR A 414 30.23 5.63 -27.75
N ALA A 415 30.09 6.90 -28.16
CA ALA A 415 31.08 7.93 -27.86
C ALA A 415 31.24 8.17 -26.34
N THR A 416 30.15 8.06 -25.56
CA THR A 416 30.22 8.15 -24.09
C THR A 416 30.96 6.96 -23.49
N PHE A 417 30.74 5.72 -23.97
CA PHE A 417 31.49 4.55 -23.50
C PHE A 417 32.98 4.63 -23.85
N GLU A 418 33.35 5.12 -25.03
CA GLU A 418 34.76 5.34 -25.40
C GLU A 418 35.46 6.34 -24.48
N GLN A 419 34.75 7.42 -24.08
CA GLN A 419 35.27 8.37 -23.09
C GLN A 419 35.44 7.72 -21.72
N LEU A 420 34.50 6.88 -21.29
CA LEU A 420 34.61 6.13 -20.05
C LEU A 420 35.77 5.13 -20.10
N ASP A 421 35.95 4.40 -21.20
CA ASP A 421 37.09 3.48 -21.40
C ASP A 421 38.42 4.22 -21.20
N ALA A 422 38.57 5.37 -21.84
CA ALA A 422 39.77 6.21 -21.72
C ALA A 422 39.99 6.70 -20.27
N VAL A 423 38.94 7.06 -19.55
CA VAL A 423 39.03 7.44 -18.12
C VAL A 423 39.49 6.25 -17.28
N MET A 424 38.88 5.08 -17.46
CA MET A 424 39.18 3.88 -16.67
C MET A 424 40.62 3.42 -16.88
N GLU A 425 41.10 3.44 -18.12
CA GLU A 425 42.49 3.13 -18.46
C GLU A 425 43.48 4.18 -17.91
N SER A 426 43.24 5.46 -18.20
CA SER A 426 44.23 6.52 -17.95
C SER A 426 44.28 6.99 -16.51
N ARG A 427 43.12 7.12 -15.83
CA ARG A 427 43.03 7.63 -14.46
C ARG A 427 43.13 6.50 -13.42
N TYR A 428 42.47 5.37 -13.68
CA TYR A 428 42.34 4.29 -12.70
C TYR A 428 43.21 3.07 -12.99
N ARG A 429 43.89 3.03 -14.16
CA ARG A 429 44.75 1.91 -14.57
C ARG A 429 44.02 0.58 -14.65
N PHE A 430 42.74 0.60 -14.99
CA PHE A 430 42.01 -0.61 -15.29
C PHE A 430 42.53 -1.21 -16.61
N ALA A 431 42.61 -2.53 -16.67
CA ALA A 431 42.79 -3.22 -17.93
C ALA A 431 41.48 -3.19 -18.71
N ILE A 432 41.56 -2.78 -19.98
CA ILE A 432 40.41 -2.72 -20.88
C ILE A 432 40.56 -3.85 -21.89
N GLU A 433 39.62 -4.80 -21.88
CA GLU A 433 39.66 -5.96 -22.76
C GLU A 433 38.31 -6.18 -23.44
N THR A 434 38.29 -6.20 -24.78
CA THR A 434 37.11 -6.60 -25.54
C THR A 434 37.14 -8.10 -25.80
N THR A 435 36.07 -8.78 -25.41
CA THR A 435 35.86 -10.21 -25.62
C THR A 435 34.55 -10.45 -26.37
N GLU A 436 34.38 -11.61 -26.98
CA GLU A 436 33.07 -12.04 -27.47
C GLU A 436 32.43 -13.04 -26.51
N LEU A 437 31.22 -12.71 -26.03
CA LEU A 437 30.37 -13.58 -25.23
C LEU A 437 29.19 -14.05 -26.07
N GLY A 438 29.25 -15.28 -26.59
CA GLY A 438 28.16 -15.85 -27.39
C GLY A 438 27.81 -15.02 -28.64
N GLY A 439 28.81 -14.41 -29.28
CA GLY A 439 28.64 -13.53 -30.44
C GLY A 439 28.29 -12.07 -30.10
N VAL A 440 28.24 -11.72 -28.81
CA VAL A 440 28.08 -10.34 -28.34
C VAL A 440 29.45 -9.76 -27.96
N PRO A 441 29.91 -8.66 -28.58
CA PRO A 441 31.12 -7.98 -28.15
C PRO A 441 30.90 -7.29 -26.80
N VAL A 442 31.78 -7.57 -25.83
CA VAL A 442 31.72 -7.06 -24.47
C VAL A 442 33.08 -6.50 -24.08
N THR A 443 33.13 -5.25 -23.66
CA THR A 443 34.32 -4.58 -23.14
C THR A 443 34.33 -4.71 -21.62
N ARG A 444 35.38 -5.34 -21.07
CA ARG A 444 35.60 -5.50 -19.64
C ARG A 444 36.59 -4.48 -19.13
N TRP A 445 36.31 -3.95 -17.94
CA TRP A 445 37.21 -3.13 -17.14
C TRP A 445 37.59 -3.92 -15.90
N THR A 446 38.85 -4.34 -15.81
CA THR A 446 39.37 -5.07 -14.65
C THR A 446 40.30 -4.18 -13.84
N SER A 447 40.00 -4.00 -12.55
CA SER A 447 40.84 -3.19 -11.66
C SER A 447 42.22 -3.82 -11.48
N PRO A 448 43.25 -3.05 -11.09
CA PRO A 448 44.46 -3.64 -10.54
C PRO A 448 44.12 -4.63 -9.41
N PHE A 449 44.84 -5.76 -9.35
CA PHE A 449 44.63 -6.83 -8.37
C PHE A 449 43.28 -7.57 -8.45
N ASP A 450 42.56 -7.47 -9.58
CA ASP A 450 41.33 -8.22 -9.87
C ASP A 450 40.20 -8.06 -8.82
N SER A 451 40.20 -6.97 -8.06
CA SER A 451 39.24 -6.71 -6.99
C SER A 451 37.85 -6.27 -7.47
N LEU A 452 37.77 -5.68 -8.67
CA LEU A 452 36.53 -5.19 -9.26
C LEU A 452 36.57 -5.42 -10.77
N VAL A 453 35.51 -6.05 -11.28
CA VAL A 453 35.27 -6.21 -12.71
C VAL A 453 33.99 -5.45 -13.05
N MET A 454 34.07 -4.60 -14.07
CA MET A 454 32.92 -3.99 -14.71
C MET A 454 32.91 -4.37 -16.19
N ALA A 455 31.76 -4.29 -16.84
CA ALA A 455 31.70 -4.52 -18.27
C ALA A 455 30.57 -3.74 -18.91
N HIS A 456 30.73 -3.38 -20.18
CA HIS A 456 29.67 -2.84 -21.01
C HIS A 456 29.66 -3.50 -22.38
N GLY A 457 28.53 -3.39 -23.07
CA GLY A 457 28.37 -3.96 -24.40
C GLY A 457 26.97 -3.72 -24.96
N TRP A 458 26.76 -4.25 -26.16
CA TRP A 458 25.51 -4.07 -26.90
C TRP A 458 24.77 -5.40 -27.03
N LEU A 459 23.52 -5.45 -26.60
CA LEU A 459 22.59 -6.52 -26.94
C LEU A 459 21.92 -6.23 -28.29
N ASP A 460 21.05 -7.15 -28.73
CA ASP A 460 20.29 -6.97 -29.97
C ASP A 460 19.54 -5.62 -30.04
N GLY A 461 19.65 -4.95 -31.19
CA GLY A 461 19.07 -3.62 -31.42
C GLY A 461 19.91 -2.51 -30.80
N ASP A 462 19.24 -1.56 -30.15
CA ASP A 462 19.86 -0.37 -29.54
C ASP A 462 19.88 -0.47 -28.00
N ILE A 463 20.02 -1.68 -27.46
CA ILE A 463 20.11 -1.91 -26.01
C ILE A 463 21.58 -2.03 -25.62
N THR A 464 22.04 -1.12 -24.78
CA THR A 464 23.34 -1.23 -24.10
C THR A 464 23.16 -1.76 -22.69
N PHE A 465 24.17 -2.44 -22.18
CA PHE A 465 24.24 -2.85 -20.77
C PHE A 465 25.53 -2.37 -20.12
N PHE A 466 25.47 -2.20 -18.80
CA PHE A 466 26.60 -1.97 -17.92
C PHE A 466 26.47 -2.86 -16.69
N THR A 467 27.49 -3.65 -16.39
CA THR A 467 27.49 -4.57 -15.25
C THR A 467 28.64 -4.26 -14.29
N VAL A 468 28.39 -4.45 -13.00
CA VAL A 468 29.40 -4.40 -11.94
C VAL A 468 29.40 -5.76 -11.24
N GLY A 469 30.56 -6.39 -11.19
CA GLY A 469 30.76 -7.71 -10.59
C GLY A 469 31.45 -8.69 -11.52
N GLN A 470 32.18 -9.63 -10.92
CA GLN A 470 32.78 -10.75 -11.64
C GLN A 470 31.69 -11.74 -12.06
N GLY A 471 31.70 -12.12 -13.34
CA GLY A 471 30.79 -13.14 -13.89
C GLY A 471 29.36 -12.64 -14.17
N ILE A 472 29.11 -11.33 -14.04
CA ILE A 472 27.77 -10.73 -14.21
C ILE A 472 27.45 -10.49 -15.68
N ALA A 473 28.42 -10.06 -16.49
CA ALA A 473 28.25 -9.85 -17.93
C ALA A 473 27.80 -11.13 -18.65
N GLU A 474 28.33 -12.28 -18.22
CA GLU A 474 28.00 -13.61 -18.74
C GLU A 474 26.56 -14.06 -18.44
N GLN A 475 25.90 -13.44 -17.46
CA GLN A 475 24.49 -13.72 -17.14
C GLN A 475 23.51 -12.94 -18.03
N VAL A 476 23.99 -11.89 -18.71
CA VAL A 476 23.14 -10.96 -19.49
C VAL A 476 23.52 -10.88 -20.97
N ALA A 477 24.74 -11.29 -21.32
CA ALA A 477 25.24 -11.36 -22.69
C ALA A 477 25.81 -12.78 -22.97
N PRO A 478 25.23 -13.53 -23.93
CA PRO A 478 24.02 -13.21 -24.70
C PRO A 478 22.75 -13.22 -23.85
N ILE A 479 21.60 -12.92 -24.47
CA ILE A 479 20.28 -12.91 -23.82
C ILE A 479 20.08 -14.19 -23.00
N PRO A 480 19.62 -14.10 -21.73
CA PRO A 480 19.47 -15.27 -20.87
C PRO A 480 18.42 -16.24 -21.40
N ASN A 481 18.70 -17.55 -21.31
CA ASN A 481 17.77 -18.61 -21.74
C ASN A 481 16.46 -18.65 -20.93
N ARG A 482 16.49 -18.17 -19.69
CA ARG A 482 15.32 -17.96 -18.83
C ARG A 482 15.37 -16.57 -18.28
N SER A 483 14.33 -15.79 -18.55
CA SER A 483 14.28 -14.39 -18.16
C SER A 483 13.50 -14.18 -16.87
N LEU A 484 13.63 -13.00 -16.26
CA LEU A 484 12.80 -12.57 -15.15
C LEU A 484 11.31 -12.51 -15.53
N GLY A 485 11.00 -12.15 -16.78
CA GLY A 485 9.63 -12.19 -17.31
C GLY A 485 8.97 -13.58 -17.27
N GLU A 486 9.76 -14.65 -17.20
CA GLU A 486 9.31 -16.04 -17.08
C GLU A 486 9.33 -16.57 -15.64
N ASN A 487 9.81 -15.77 -14.67
CA ASN A 487 9.88 -16.16 -13.27
C ASN A 487 8.48 -16.18 -12.62
N ASP A 488 8.12 -17.29 -11.96
CA ASP A 488 6.80 -17.50 -11.35
C ASP A 488 6.45 -16.44 -10.29
N LEU A 489 7.41 -16.03 -9.44
CA LEU A 489 7.18 -15.00 -8.42
C LEU A 489 7.02 -13.63 -9.07
N PHE A 490 7.81 -13.32 -10.10
CA PHE A 490 7.66 -12.08 -10.88
C PHE A 490 6.29 -12.00 -11.54
N GLN A 491 5.84 -13.07 -12.22
CA GLN A 491 4.53 -13.11 -12.86
C GLN A 491 3.38 -13.05 -11.84
N THR A 492 3.51 -13.75 -10.70
CA THR A 492 2.52 -13.73 -9.62
C THR A 492 2.34 -12.32 -9.06
N THR A 493 3.44 -11.58 -8.88
CA THR A 493 3.43 -10.28 -8.20
C THR A 493 3.19 -9.10 -9.13
N THR A 494 3.44 -9.23 -10.43
CA THR A 494 3.28 -8.12 -11.40
C THR A 494 2.25 -8.38 -12.50
N GLY A 495 1.78 -9.63 -12.65
CA GLY A 495 0.98 -10.06 -13.81
C GLY A 495 -0.47 -9.57 -13.82
N ASN A 496 -1.02 -9.18 -12.68
CA ASN A 496 -2.41 -8.69 -12.56
C ASN A 496 -2.58 -7.21 -12.94
N ALA A 497 -1.47 -6.50 -13.11
CA ALA A 497 -1.48 -5.09 -13.45
C ALA A 497 -2.02 -4.84 -14.87
N PRO A 498 -2.69 -3.70 -15.13
CA PRO A 498 -3.04 -3.30 -16.48
C PRO A 498 -1.81 -3.22 -17.39
N ARG A 499 -2.01 -3.45 -18.69
CA ARG A 499 -0.97 -3.28 -19.72
C ARG A 499 -1.46 -2.31 -20.81
N PRO A 500 -0.58 -1.45 -21.36
CA PRO A 500 0.80 -1.22 -20.90
C PRO A 500 0.82 -0.55 -19.52
N ASN A 501 1.90 -0.78 -18.75
CA ASN A 501 2.16 -0.10 -17.49
C ASN A 501 3.43 0.74 -17.60
N ASN A 502 3.72 1.54 -16.58
CA ASN A 502 4.83 2.47 -16.58
C ASN A 502 6.16 1.86 -16.11
N GLY A 503 6.15 0.59 -15.69
CA GLY A 503 7.31 -0.08 -15.15
C GLY A 503 6.98 -1.10 -14.08
N HIS A 504 8.02 -1.79 -13.65
CA HIS A 504 8.00 -2.84 -12.64
C HIS A 504 9.05 -2.56 -11.58
N PHE A 505 8.68 -2.76 -10.31
CA PHE A 505 9.63 -3.05 -9.24
C PHE A 505 9.37 -4.47 -8.78
N PHE A 506 10.43 -5.24 -8.55
CA PHE A 506 10.36 -6.60 -8.07
C PHE A 506 11.50 -6.86 -7.08
N ILE A 507 11.19 -7.60 -6.03
CA ILE A 507 12.17 -8.06 -5.04
C ILE A 507 11.85 -9.50 -4.63
N ASN A 508 12.83 -10.38 -4.74
CA ASN A 508 12.78 -11.78 -4.30
C ASN A 508 13.36 -11.88 -2.88
N LEU A 509 12.50 -11.66 -1.89
CA LEU A 509 12.89 -11.65 -0.47
C LEU A 509 13.31 -13.02 0.03
N GLU A 510 12.70 -14.10 -0.48
CA GLU A 510 13.07 -15.46 -0.13
C GLU A 510 14.53 -15.75 -0.47
N THR A 511 14.98 -15.36 -1.68
CA THR A 511 16.37 -15.58 -2.07
C THR A 511 17.31 -14.59 -1.38
N LEU A 512 16.90 -13.32 -1.23
CA LEU A 512 17.72 -12.28 -0.62
C LEU A 512 18.03 -12.52 0.86
N THR A 513 17.08 -13.05 1.63
CA THR A 513 17.25 -13.36 3.06
C THR A 513 18.18 -14.56 3.28
N GLY A 514 18.35 -15.42 2.28
CA GLY A 514 19.33 -16.51 2.28
C GLY A 514 20.76 -16.08 1.96
N VAL A 515 20.99 -14.84 1.53
CA VAL A 515 22.33 -14.30 1.24
C VAL A 515 22.90 -13.64 2.50
N GLU A 516 23.91 -14.26 3.11
CA GLU A 516 24.60 -13.70 4.28
C GLU A 516 25.25 -12.33 3.95
N ASN A 517 25.20 -11.37 4.90
CA ASN A 517 25.79 -10.02 4.78
C ASN A 517 25.24 -9.11 3.67
N ASN A 518 23.94 -9.21 3.37
CA ASN A 518 23.34 -8.39 2.33
C ASN A 518 23.13 -6.92 2.77
N LEU A 519 24.09 -6.05 2.45
CA LEU A 519 24.11 -4.62 2.80
C LEU A 519 23.04 -3.77 2.06
N LEU A 520 22.25 -4.38 1.17
CA LEU A 520 21.36 -3.68 0.24
C LEU A 520 19.91 -3.54 0.74
N LEU A 521 19.51 -4.24 1.81
CA LEU A 521 18.15 -4.18 2.30
C LEU A 521 18.01 -3.16 3.44
N PRO A 522 17.01 -2.24 3.38
CA PRO A 522 16.58 -1.55 4.57
C PRO A 522 16.08 -2.56 5.61
N PRO A 523 16.11 -2.25 6.92
CA PRO A 523 15.59 -3.13 7.94
C PRO A 523 14.12 -3.47 7.64
N LEU A 524 13.87 -4.75 7.34
CA LEU A 524 12.52 -5.24 7.08
C LEU A 524 11.76 -5.41 8.40
N PRO A 525 10.42 -5.28 8.40
CA PRO A 525 9.61 -5.58 9.57
C PRO A 525 9.86 -7.00 10.06
N GLN A 526 10.23 -7.16 11.33
CA GLN A 526 10.52 -8.47 11.91
C GLN A 526 9.29 -9.12 12.56
N ASP A 527 8.27 -8.33 12.91
CA ASP A 527 7.09 -8.79 13.62
C ASP A 527 5.81 -8.68 12.76
N GLY A 528 4.86 -9.60 12.97
CA GLY A 528 3.54 -9.59 12.34
C GLY A 528 3.40 -10.47 11.09
N LEU A 529 2.20 -10.50 10.51
CA LEU A 529 1.86 -11.38 9.38
C LEU A 529 2.66 -11.09 8.09
N LEU A 530 3.16 -9.86 7.97
CA LEU A 530 3.98 -9.40 6.84
C LEU A 530 5.46 -9.30 7.22
N SER A 531 5.92 -10.15 8.15
CA SER A 531 7.35 -10.25 8.44
C SER A 531 8.13 -10.71 7.20
N SER A 532 9.43 -10.41 7.16
CA SER A 532 10.32 -10.83 6.07
C SER A 532 10.38 -12.34 5.86
N GLU A 533 10.13 -13.15 6.90
CA GLU A 533 10.13 -14.62 6.81
C GLU A 533 8.89 -15.18 6.08
N ALA A 534 7.77 -14.45 6.15
CA ALA A 534 6.49 -14.82 5.55
C ALA A 534 6.39 -14.46 4.06
N ILE A 535 7.12 -13.43 3.63
CA ILE A 535 7.05 -12.88 2.27
C ILE A 535 8.07 -13.56 1.35
N GLU A 536 7.60 -14.18 0.27
CA GLU A 536 8.45 -14.75 -0.77
C GLU A 536 9.01 -13.66 -1.70
N ALA A 537 8.12 -12.78 -2.18
CA ALA A 537 8.47 -11.69 -3.10
C ALA A 537 7.48 -10.53 -3.01
N ILE A 538 7.92 -9.34 -3.42
CA ILE A 538 7.05 -8.18 -3.60
C ILE A 538 7.22 -7.68 -5.03
N GLY A 539 6.10 -7.39 -5.68
CA GLY A 539 6.05 -6.72 -6.98
C GLY A 539 5.20 -5.46 -6.89
N VAL A 540 5.64 -4.42 -7.59
CA VAL A 540 4.91 -3.16 -7.74
C VAL A 540 4.87 -2.78 -9.21
N THR A 541 3.72 -2.32 -9.66
CA THR A 541 3.53 -1.72 -10.98
C THR A 541 2.79 -0.42 -10.85
N ALA A 542 3.22 0.60 -11.58
CA ALA A 542 2.49 1.86 -11.72
C ALA A 542 1.89 1.94 -13.13
N THR A 543 0.66 2.41 -13.25
CA THR A 543 -0.04 2.61 -14.53
C THR A 543 -0.65 4.00 -14.56
N VAL A 544 -0.23 4.84 -15.48
CA VAL A 544 -0.87 6.14 -15.71
C VAL A 544 -2.21 5.91 -16.42
N LEU A 545 -3.32 6.13 -15.70
CA LEU A 545 -4.68 5.95 -16.22
C LEU A 545 -5.18 7.17 -16.99
N SER A 546 -4.70 8.36 -16.62
CA SER A 546 -4.92 9.63 -17.31
C SER A 546 -3.79 10.61 -16.97
N ASP A 547 -3.80 11.78 -17.59
CA ASP A 547 -2.89 12.88 -17.27
C ASP A 547 -2.98 13.38 -15.80
N ARG A 548 -3.93 12.87 -15.00
CA ARG A 548 -4.07 13.21 -13.58
C ARG A 548 -4.22 12.02 -12.63
N GLN A 549 -4.21 10.79 -13.11
CA GLN A 549 -4.43 9.61 -12.26
C GLN A 549 -3.38 8.53 -12.50
N VAL A 550 -2.84 8.01 -11.40
CA VAL A 550 -1.93 6.85 -11.40
C VAL A 550 -2.58 5.74 -10.60
N ARG A 551 -2.58 4.54 -11.16
CA ARG A 551 -2.89 3.29 -10.47
C ARG A 551 -1.60 2.62 -10.04
N TYR A 552 -1.56 2.16 -8.79
CA TYR A 552 -0.51 1.30 -8.26
C TYR A 552 -1.11 -0.07 -7.98
N ASP A 553 -0.43 -1.11 -8.41
CA ASP A 553 -0.72 -2.49 -8.00
C ASP A 553 0.51 -3.00 -7.26
N ILE A 554 0.36 -3.30 -5.97
CA ILE A 554 1.39 -3.83 -5.09
C ILE A 554 0.95 -5.24 -4.69
N THR A 555 1.75 -6.25 -4.96
CA THR A 555 1.43 -7.63 -4.57
C THR A 555 2.58 -8.21 -3.77
N ALA A 556 2.28 -8.73 -2.59
CA ALA A 556 3.18 -9.54 -1.80
C ALA A 556 2.81 -11.01 -1.96
N ALA A 557 3.73 -11.80 -2.53
CA ALA A 557 3.63 -13.24 -2.53
C ALA A 557 3.98 -13.76 -1.13
N LEU A 558 3.08 -14.53 -0.52
CA LEU A 558 3.24 -15.03 0.84
C LEU A 558 3.33 -16.55 0.85
N LYS A 559 4.19 -17.07 1.72
CA LYS A 559 4.19 -18.48 2.09
C LYS A 559 2.81 -18.86 2.62
N ARG A 560 2.45 -20.13 2.47
CA ARG A 560 1.22 -20.69 3.02
C ARG A 560 1.58 -21.66 4.14
N GLY A 561 1.14 -21.32 5.35
CA GLY A 561 1.30 -22.17 6.52
C GLY A 561 0.12 -23.12 6.68
N ASP A 562 0.01 -23.68 7.88
CA ASP A 562 -1.09 -24.57 8.22
C ASP A 562 -2.43 -23.83 8.31
N ARG A 563 -3.52 -24.60 8.33
CA ARG A 563 -4.84 -24.02 8.57
C ARG A 563 -4.93 -23.54 10.01
N PRO A 564 -5.15 -22.24 10.25
CA PRO A 564 -5.20 -21.69 11.59
C PRO A 564 -6.39 -22.25 12.36
N GLY A 565 -6.21 -22.48 13.66
CA GLY A 565 -7.28 -22.85 14.59
C GLY A 565 -8.28 -21.71 14.84
N PRO A 566 -9.31 -21.94 15.68
CA PRO A 566 -10.15 -20.84 16.16
C PRO A 566 -9.30 -19.85 16.97
N LEU A 567 -9.59 -18.55 16.83
CA LEU A 567 -8.99 -17.54 17.72
C LEU A 567 -9.48 -17.81 19.15
N PRO A 568 -8.63 -17.66 20.18
CA PRO A 568 -9.07 -17.79 21.57
C PRO A 568 -10.19 -16.78 21.85
N SER A 569 -11.39 -17.25 22.20
CA SER A 569 -12.47 -16.38 22.68
C SER A 569 -12.08 -15.78 24.03
N GLY A 570 -12.22 -14.47 24.18
CA GLY A 570 -12.01 -13.83 25.48
C GLY A 570 -12.98 -14.39 26.52
N ALA A 571 -12.47 -14.63 27.73
CA ALA A 571 -13.12 -15.20 28.91
C ALA A 571 -13.31 -16.73 28.95
N GLU A 572 -12.22 -17.46 29.23
CA GLU A 572 -12.30 -18.52 30.25
C GLU A 572 -11.48 -18.07 31.46
N PRO A 573 -12.06 -17.94 32.67
CA PRO A 573 -11.28 -17.72 33.87
C PRO A 573 -10.33 -18.91 34.03
N GLN A 574 -9.02 -18.65 34.06
CA GLN A 574 -8.06 -19.65 34.48
C GLN A 574 -8.51 -20.19 35.84
N ALA A 575 -8.93 -21.45 35.87
CA ALA A 575 -9.23 -22.13 37.11
C ALA A 575 -7.94 -22.17 37.94
N THR A 576 -7.91 -21.38 39.00
CA THR A 576 -6.84 -21.43 39.99
C THR A 576 -6.74 -22.88 40.49
N PRO A 577 -5.57 -23.54 40.42
CA PRO A 577 -5.44 -24.89 40.94
C PRO A 577 -5.74 -24.85 42.44
N THR A 578 -6.69 -25.67 42.87
CA THR A 578 -6.98 -25.88 44.29
C THR A 578 -5.70 -26.36 44.97
N PRO A 579 -5.22 -25.73 46.06
CA PRO A 579 -4.02 -26.20 46.72
C PRO A 579 -4.30 -27.58 47.33
N GLU A 580 -3.52 -28.58 46.92
CA GLU A 580 -3.43 -29.86 47.63
C GLU A 580 -3.06 -29.60 49.10
N GLY A 581 -3.77 -30.28 50.00
CA GLY A 581 -3.65 -30.09 51.44
C GLY A 581 -2.25 -30.40 51.97
N SER A 582 -1.74 -29.49 52.81
CA SER A 582 -0.54 -29.72 53.63
C SER A 582 -0.74 -30.89 54.60
N PRO A 583 0.20 -31.83 54.72
CA PRO A 583 0.22 -32.79 55.81
C PRO A 583 0.78 -32.15 57.09
N GLU A 584 -0.06 -32.19 58.12
CA GLU A 584 0.18 -32.35 59.56
C GLU A 584 1.65 -32.35 60.04
N ALA A 585 1.99 -31.36 60.88
CA ALA A 585 3.26 -31.27 61.60
C ALA A 585 3.18 -32.03 62.95
N ALA A 586 4.22 -32.83 63.23
CA ALA A 586 4.50 -33.35 64.58
C ALA A 586 5.69 -32.57 65.21
N PRO A 587 5.73 -32.46 66.54
CA PRO A 587 6.45 -31.40 67.25
C PRO A 587 7.86 -31.83 67.65
N ASP A 588 8.78 -30.88 67.82
CA ASP A 588 9.95 -31.15 68.63
C ASP A 588 10.40 -29.95 69.48
N THR A 589 10.83 -30.33 70.68
CA THR A 589 10.98 -29.54 71.91
C THR A 589 12.24 -28.68 72.00
N ALA A 590 12.14 -27.59 72.77
CA ALA A 590 13.23 -26.71 73.20
C ALA A 590 14.35 -27.43 74.00
N PRO A 591 15.51 -26.79 74.19
CA PRO A 591 15.75 -26.21 75.52
C PRO A 591 16.57 -24.88 75.58
N SER A 592 16.13 -24.04 76.52
CA SER A 592 16.87 -23.34 77.59
C SER A 592 17.88 -22.21 77.34
N THR A 593 17.58 -21.11 78.06
CA THR A 593 18.20 -19.81 78.37
C THR A 593 19.63 -19.85 78.96
N PRO A 594 20.39 -18.73 78.98
CA PRO A 594 20.28 -17.63 79.99
C PRO A 594 20.36 -16.21 79.36
N GLN A 595 19.88 -15.10 79.90
CA GLN A 595 19.73 -14.55 81.26
C GLN A 595 18.39 -13.84 81.44
#